data_AF-A0A7S3YUT2-F1
#
_entry.id   AF-A0A7S3YUT2-F1
#
_cell.length_a   1.000
_cell.length_b   1.000
_cell.length_c   1.000
_cell.angle_alpha   90.00
_cell.angle_beta   90.00
_cell.angle_gamma   90.00
#
_symmetry.space_group_name_H-M   'P 1'
#
loop_
_entity.id
_entity.type
_entity.pdbx_description
1 polymer ?
#
loop_
_entity_poly.entity_id
_entity_poly.type
_entity_poly.pdbx_seq_one_letter_code
_entity_poly.pdbx_strand_id
1 'polypeptide(L)'
;MTPLLAPLLVATAGAISCQPSFKINPSNSGDAFVYYNLMSMNLRGASWTFGDSDHDSQSVRNYTYRIQICGEVESPSKIPACKDNLATATAWQFDSKGDRGECFRLGSHFDDGNAEWSMIDENEPGKGIQLTYFNGDFCPYHQKNRSLTVEIVCENRKTVPPAFVEERGECHYFITLPHQAGCPSTCEISAGQVCGDNGFCGFDTDTHTAKCFCDDGW
;
A
#
# COMPACT_ATOMS: atom_id res chain seq x y z
N MET A 1 32.54 13.23 -43.63
CA MET A 1 31.65 13.87 -42.65
C MET A 1 30.82 12.77 -42.02
N THR A 2 31.27 12.26 -40.87
CA THR A 2 30.64 11.14 -40.14
C THR A 2 29.73 11.77 -39.09
N PRO A 3 28.42 11.46 -39.03
CA PRO A 3 27.58 12.02 -37.99
C PRO A 3 27.90 11.34 -36.66
N LEU A 4 28.21 12.13 -35.64
CA LEU A 4 28.24 11.67 -34.26
C LEU A 4 26.80 11.29 -33.87
N LEU A 5 26.56 10.01 -33.60
CA LEU A 5 25.39 9.58 -32.84
C LEU A 5 25.58 10.02 -31.38
N ALA A 6 24.73 10.94 -30.92
CA ALA A 6 24.58 11.22 -29.51
C ALA A 6 23.87 10.02 -28.84
N PRO A 7 24.35 9.53 -27.69
CA PRO A 7 23.65 8.48 -26.96
C PRO A 7 22.34 9.06 -26.40
N LEU A 8 21.21 8.44 -26.74
CA LEU A 8 19.97 8.65 -26.01
C LEU A 8 20.17 8.16 -24.57
N LEU A 9 20.17 9.08 -23.60
CA LEU A 9 19.91 8.75 -22.21
C LEU A 9 18.46 8.28 -22.10
N VAL A 10 18.26 6.97 -22.00
CA VAL A 10 17.00 6.41 -21.53
C VAL A 10 16.93 6.72 -20.03
N ALA A 11 16.04 7.62 -19.64
CA ALA A 11 15.67 7.78 -18.24
C ALA A 11 15.03 6.46 -17.78
N THR A 12 15.75 5.67 -16.99
CA THR A 12 15.16 4.54 -16.29
C THR A 12 14.16 5.12 -15.30
N ALA A 13 12.87 4.82 -15.46
CA ALA A 13 11.88 5.09 -14.42
C ALA A 13 12.43 4.55 -13.09
N GLY A 14 12.57 5.41 -12.09
CA GLY A 14 13.06 5.03 -10.79
C GLY A 14 12.12 3.98 -10.21
N ALA A 15 12.69 2.89 -9.69
CA ALA A 15 11.93 1.98 -8.87
C ALA A 15 11.63 2.71 -7.55
N ILE A 16 10.34 2.96 -7.29
CA ILE A 16 9.89 3.53 -6.03
C ILE A 16 10.32 2.63 -4.87
N SER A 17 10.88 3.25 -3.82
CA SER A 17 11.42 2.52 -2.68
C SER A 17 10.31 1.91 -1.82
N CYS A 18 10.54 0.69 -1.31
CA CYS A 18 9.70 0.06 -0.27
C CYS A 18 10.06 0.50 1.16
N GLN A 19 10.87 1.55 1.27
CA GLN A 19 11.30 2.16 2.52
C GLN A 19 11.09 3.67 2.41
N PRO A 20 9.83 4.14 2.45
CA PRO A 20 9.54 5.56 2.29
C PRO A 20 10.06 6.35 3.49
N SER A 21 10.43 7.59 3.21
CA SER A 21 10.81 8.58 4.21
C SER A 21 10.05 9.87 3.98
N PHE A 22 9.56 10.47 5.06
CA PHE A 22 8.81 11.70 4.99
C PHE A 22 9.54 12.79 5.74
N LYS A 23 9.69 13.93 5.10
CA LYS A 23 10.16 15.14 5.75
C LYS A 23 9.03 15.68 6.63
N ILE A 24 9.31 15.86 7.90
CA ILE A 24 8.46 16.59 8.83
C ILE A 24 9.06 17.98 8.97
N ASN A 25 8.21 19.01 8.98
CA ASN A 25 8.63 20.40 9.16
C ASN A 25 8.31 20.83 10.60
N PRO A 26 9.21 20.60 11.57
CA PRO A 26 9.13 21.25 12.85
C PRO A 26 9.07 22.77 12.65
N SER A 27 8.21 23.46 13.38
CA SER A 27 8.12 24.92 13.26
C SER A 27 9.42 25.64 13.65
N ASN A 28 10.38 24.98 14.34
CA ASN A 28 11.59 25.63 14.87
C ASN A 28 12.85 24.74 14.98
N SER A 29 12.87 23.53 14.40
CA SER A 29 14.08 22.70 14.33
C SER A 29 14.31 22.26 12.89
N GLY A 30 15.56 22.09 12.49
CA GLY A 30 15.91 21.71 11.11
C GLY A 30 15.16 20.46 10.62
N ASP A 31 15.28 20.19 9.32
CA ASP A 31 14.61 19.08 8.64
C ASP A 31 14.66 17.77 9.45
N ALA A 32 13.49 17.32 9.93
CA ALA A 32 13.32 16.03 10.59
C ALA A 32 12.73 15.02 9.61
N PHE A 33 13.08 13.75 9.75
CA PHE A 33 12.58 12.69 8.87
C PHE A 33 12.02 11.53 9.67
N VAL A 34 10.92 10.95 9.17
CA VAL A 34 10.36 9.68 9.65
C VAL A 34 10.51 8.64 8.57
N TYR A 35 10.97 7.45 8.95
CA TYR A 35 11.32 6.36 8.04
C TYR A 35 10.45 5.14 8.31
N TYR A 36 10.05 4.43 7.25
CA TYR A 36 9.31 3.17 7.35
C TYR A 36 10.04 2.06 6.59
N ASN A 37 9.78 0.80 6.96
CA ASN A 37 10.36 -0.35 6.28
C ASN A 37 9.31 -1.42 6.01
N LEU A 38 8.86 -1.48 4.74
CA LEU A 38 7.79 -2.37 4.30
C LEU A 38 8.31 -3.62 3.58
N MET A 39 9.62 -3.87 3.62
CA MET A 39 10.22 -5.04 2.98
C MET A 39 9.62 -6.36 3.48
N SER A 40 9.13 -6.40 4.72
CA SER A 40 8.44 -7.57 5.29
C SER A 40 7.07 -7.84 4.68
N MET A 41 6.47 -6.85 4.01
CA MET A 41 5.16 -6.97 3.35
C MET A 41 5.27 -7.30 1.86
N ASN A 42 6.46 -7.23 1.28
CA ASN A 42 6.72 -7.72 -0.07
C ASN A 42 6.94 -9.24 -0.03
N LEU A 43 5.87 -9.98 -0.30
CA LEU A 43 5.83 -11.45 -0.23
C LEU A 43 6.57 -12.21 -1.36
N ARG A 44 7.36 -11.53 -2.21
CA ARG A 44 8.22 -12.10 -3.28
C ARG A 44 7.76 -13.45 -3.86
N GLY A 45 6.82 -13.42 -4.81
CA GLY A 45 6.27 -14.62 -5.45
C GLY A 45 5.00 -15.16 -4.80
N ALA A 46 4.59 -14.59 -3.67
CA ALA A 46 3.22 -14.66 -3.16
C ALA A 46 2.52 -13.30 -3.28
N SER A 47 1.27 -13.22 -2.82
CA SER A 47 0.44 -12.01 -2.89
C SER A 47 -0.53 -11.98 -1.73
N TRP A 48 -0.91 -10.78 -1.32
CA TRP A 48 -2.00 -10.58 -0.38
C TRP A 48 -3.32 -10.80 -1.11
N THR A 49 -4.25 -11.50 -0.47
CA THR A 49 -5.57 -11.78 -1.05
C THR A 49 -6.65 -11.40 -0.05
N PHE A 50 -7.60 -10.58 -0.50
CA PHE A 50 -8.71 -10.08 0.29
C PHE A 50 -10.02 -10.39 -0.42
N GLY A 51 -11.03 -10.78 0.35
CA GLY A 51 -12.41 -10.86 -0.14
C GLY A 51 -13.13 -9.55 0.14
N ASP A 52 -14.11 -9.23 -0.68
CA ASP A 52 -15.12 -8.26 -0.30
C ASP A 52 -15.77 -8.70 1.02
N SER A 53 -15.94 -7.76 1.94
CA SER A 53 -16.47 -7.99 3.28
C SER A 53 -17.71 -7.14 3.53
N ASP A 54 -18.49 -6.89 2.48
CA ASP A 54 -19.87 -6.43 2.60
C ASP A 54 -20.64 -7.35 3.56
N HIS A 55 -20.70 -6.89 4.81
CA HIS A 55 -21.35 -7.50 5.95
C HIS A 55 -22.88 -7.48 5.82
N ASP A 56 -23.42 -6.76 4.83
CA ASP A 56 -24.84 -6.79 4.53
C ASP A 56 -25.12 -7.84 3.46
N SER A 57 -25.65 -8.98 3.92
CA SER A 57 -26.02 -10.21 3.22
C SER A 57 -26.94 -10.09 1.98
N GLN A 58 -27.03 -8.92 1.36
CA GLN A 58 -27.84 -8.62 0.19
C GLN A 58 -27.06 -8.04 -0.99
N SER A 59 -25.75 -7.72 -0.86
CA SER A 59 -24.93 -7.34 -2.01
C SER A 59 -24.44 -8.61 -2.74
N VAL A 60 -24.83 -8.74 -4.01
CA VAL A 60 -24.57 -9.92 -4.87
C VAL A 60 -23.10 -9.98 -5.34
N ARG A 61 -22.24 -9.05 -4.89
CA ARG A 61 -20.89 -8.85 -5.43
C ARG A 61 -19.83 -9.40 -4.48
N ASN A 62 -19.35 -10.60 -4.77
CA ASN A 62 -18.21 -11.20 -4.08
C ASN A 62 -16.95 -11.00 -4.92
N TYR A 63 -16.30 -9.84 -4.79
CA TYR A 63 -15.01 -9.63 -5.42
C TYR A 63 -13.87 -10.18 -4.58
N THR A 64 -12.82 -10.59 -5.27
CA THR A 64 -11.54 -10.94 -4.68
C THR A 64 -10.49 -9.97 -5.18
N TYR A 65 -9.67 -9.51 -4.26
CA TYR A 65 -8.60 -8.56 -4.50
C TYR A 65 -7.28 -9.28 -4.27
N ARG A 66 -6.37 -9.20 -5.25
CA ARG A 66 -5.01 -9.74 -5.13
C ARG A 66 -4.03 -8.61 -5.33
N ILE A 67 -3.18 -8.36 -4.34
CA ILE A 67 -2.25 -7.22 -4.36
C ILE A 67 -0.85 -7.65 -3.92
N GLN A 68 0.15 -6.85 -4.30
CA GLN A 68 1.50 -6.96 -3.76
C GLN A 68 1.96 -5.61 -3.24
N ILE A 69 2.25 -5.53 -1.94
CA ILE A 69 2.88 -4.35 -1.37
C ILE A 69 4.31 -4.26 -1.90
N CYS A 70 4.66 -3.10 -2.45
CA CYS A 70 5.93 -2.83 -3.10
C CYS A 70 6.31 -3.76 -4.26
N GLY A 71 5.35 -4.16 -5.07
CA GLY A 71 5.64 -4.95 -6.25
C GLY A 71 4.40 -5.20 -7.09
N GLU A 72 4.48 -6.23 -7.92
CA GLU A 72 3.43 -6.60 -8.86
C GLU A 72 3.03 -8.06 -8.65
N VAL A 73 1.80 -8.36 -9.05
CA VAL A 73 1.20 -9.68 -9.07
C VAL A 73 0.83 -10.06 -10.50
N GLU A 74 1.04 -11.34 -10.82
CA GLU A 74 0.53 -11.90 -12.06
C GLU A 74 -1.00 -11.88 -12.08
N SER A 75 -1.55 -11.67 -13.27
CA SER A 75 -2.97 -11.86 -13.52
C SER A 75 -3.45 -13.24 -13.02
N PRO A 76 -4.63 -13.32 -12.38
CA PRO A 76 -5.17 -14.58 -11.89
C PRO A 76 -5.74 -15.40 -13.07
N SER A 77 -4.85 -15.91 -13.93
CA SER A 77 -5.14 -16.56 -15.22
C SER A 77 -6.04 -17.80 -15.14
N LYS A 78 -6.20 -18.39 -13.95
CA LYS A 78 -7.16 -19.47 -13.67
C LYS A 78 -8.62 -18.99 -13.67
N ILE A 79 -8.84 -17.69 -13.48
CA ILE A 79 -10.16 -17.07 -13.56
C ILE A 79 -10.48 -16.81 -15.03
N PRO A 80 -11.59 -17.33 -15.57
CA PRO A 80 -11.92 -17.20 -16.99
C PRO A 80 -11.88 -15.76 -17.50
N ALA A 81 -12.38 -14.82 -16.71
CA ALA A 81 -12.39 -13.38 -17.01
C ALA A 81 -10.99 -12.76 -17.18
N CYS A 82 -9.97 -13.36 -16.55
CA CYS A 82 -8.60 -12.87 -16.53
C CYS A 82 -7.66 -13.66 -17.46
N LYS A 83 -8.16 -14.72 -18.09
CA LYS A 83 -7.32 -15.75 -18.74
C LYS A 83 -6.40 -15.19 -19.83
N ASP A 84 -6.88 -14.25 -20.63
CA ASP A 84 -6.14 -13.69 -21.76
C ASP A 84 -5.28 -12.48 -21.35
N ASN A 85 -5.42 -12.01 -20.11
CA ASN A 85 -4.59 -10.95 -19.58
C ASN A 85 -3.37 -11.58 -18.90
N LEU A 86 -2.21 -11.50 -19.55
CA LEU A 86 -0.94 -12.00 -19.01
C LEU A 86 -0.09 -10.89 -18.38
N ALA A 87 -0.61 -9.67 -18.30
CA ALA A 87 0.12 -8.57 -17.70
C ALA A 87 0.27 -8.77 -16.19
N THR A 88 1.35 -8.23 -15.64
CA THR A 88 1.48 -7.98 -14.21
C THR A 88 0.81 -6.65 -13.87
N ALA A 89 0.38 -6.52 -12.62
CA ALA A 89 -0.19 -5.29 -12.07
C ALA A 89 0.11 -5.20 -10.57
N THR A 90 0.12 -4.01 -9.97
CA THR A 90 0.23 -3.87 -8.51
C THR A 90 -0.93 -4.53 -7.77
N ALA A 91 -2.12 -4.52 -8.39
CA ALA A 91 -3.34 -5.08 -7.82
C ALA A 91 -4.36 -5.50 -8.88
N TRP A 92 -5.13 -6.55 -8.56
CA TRP A 92 -6.28 -7.04 -9.32
C TRP A 92 -7.54 -7.08 -8.47
N GLN A 93 -8.68 -6.78 -9.09
CA GLN A 93 -10.03 -7.13 -8.63
C GLN A 93 -10.63 -8.13 -9.62
N PHE A 94 -11.24 -9.20 -9.13
CA PHE A 94 -11.90 -10.18 -9.98
C PHE A 94 -13.03 -10.90 -9.27
N ASP A 95 -14.00 -11.41 -10.03
CA ASP A 95 -14.98 -12.35 -9.51
C ASP A 95 -14.34 -13.74 -9.38
N SER A 96 -14.16 -14.23 -8.15
CA SER A 96 -13.53 -15.54 -7.89
C SER A 96 -14.29 -16.72 -8.49
N LYS A 97 -15.60 -16.58 -8.76
CA LYS A 97 -16.40 -17.60 -9.44
C LYS A 97 -16.32 -17.48 -10.96
N GLY A 98 -15.94 -16.30 -11.47
CA GLY A 98 -15.83 -16.02 -12.89
C GLY A 98 -17.16 -15.85 -13.62
N ASP A 99 -18.29 -15.89 -12.90
CA ASP A 99 -19.64 -15.90 -13.48
C ASP A 99 -20.00 -14.57 -14.16
N ARG A 100 -19.42 -13.46 -13.69
CA ARG A 100 -19.72 -12.10 -14.19
C ARG A 100 -18.74 -11.58 -15.24
N GLY A 101 -17.67 -12.31 -15.53
CA GLY A 101 -16.66 -11.86 -16.51
C GLY A 101 -15.84 -10.65 -16.05
N GLU A 102 -15.84 -10.34 -14.75
CA GLU A 102 -15.19 -9.13 -14.20
C GLU A 102 -13.77 -9.44 -13.74
N CYS A 103 -12.80 -8.75 -14.35
CA CYS A 103 -11.39 -8.80 -13.99
C CYS A 103 -10.74 -7.46 -14.36
N PHE A 104 -10.26 -6.72 -13.35
CA PHE A 104 -9.74 -5.38 -13.52
C PHE A 104 -8.43 -5.19 -12.78
N ARG A 105 -7.48 -4.53 -13.42
CA ARG A 105 -6.30 -3.96 -12.76
C ARG A 105 -6.72 -2.76 -11.93
N LEU A 106 -6.25 -2.69 -10.70
CA LEU A 106 -6.46 -1.53 -9.82
C LEU A 106 -5.25 -0.60 -9.75
N GLY A 107 -4.14 -0.99 -10.37
CA GLY A 107 -3.00 -0.15 -10.66
C GLY A 107 -2.14 -0.79 -11.74
N SER A 108 -1.22 -0.02 -12.32
CA SER A 108 -0.31 -0.49 -13.36
C SER A 108 0.97 -1.10 -12.76
N HIS A 109 2.13 -0.52 -13.04
CA HIS A 109 3.44 -0.96 -12.57
C HIS A 109 3.82 -0.33 -11.23
N PHE A 110 4.71 -0.97 -10.49
CA PHE A 110 5.25 -0.38 -9.25
C PHE A 110 6.46 0.50 -9.55
N ASP A 111 6.21 1.77 -9.88
CA ASP A 111 7.23 2.77 -10.18
C ASP A 111 6.78 4.18 -9.74
N ASP A 112 7.71 5.14 -9.78
CA ASP A 112 7.50 6.53 -9.33
C ASP A 112 6.37 7.28 -10.08
N GLY A 113 5.94 6.82 -11.26
CA GLY A 113 4.85 7.43 -12.02
C GLY A 113 3.48 6.80 -11.76
N ASN A 114 3.44 5.65 -11.08
CA ASN A 114 2.26 4.81 -10.92
C ASN A 114 1.98 4.44 -9.47
N ALA A 115 2.85 4.84 -8.54
CA ALA A 115 2.66 4.66 -7.11
C ALA A 115 3.11 5.89 -6.31
N GLU A 116 2.45 6.15 -5.19
CA GLU A 116 2.77 7.28 -4.31
C GLU A 116 2.62 6.88 -2.84
N TRP A 117 3.58 7.33 -2.03
CA TRP A 117 3.56 7.19 -0.58
C TRP A 117 3.07 8.48 0.08
N SER A 118 2.21 8.36 1.08
CA SER A 118 1.79 9.46 1.95
C SER A 118 1.66 8.99 3.40
N MET A 119 1.59 9.94 4.35
CA MET A 119 1.26 9.61 5.74
C MET A 119 -0.27 9.54 5.90
N ILE A 120 -0.76 8.63 6.74
CA ILE A 120 -2.20 8.61 7.11
C ILE A 120 -2.56 9.93 7.81
N ASP A 121 -1.65 10.44 8.65
CA ASP A 121 -1.74 11.72 9.32
C ASP A 121 -0.35 12.32 9.46
N GLU A 122 -0.11 13.48 8.84
CA GLU A 122 1.19 14.16 8.89
C GLU A 122 1.57 14.64 10.30
N ASN A 123 0.58 14.84 11.18
CA ASN A 123 0.80 15.28 12.56
C ASN A 123 1.00 14.09 13.51
N GLU A 124 0.59 12.89 13.10
CA GLU A 124 0.71 11.67 13.89
C GLU A 124 1.32 10.53 13.06
N PRO A 125 2.63 10.60 12.71
CA PRO A 125 3.33 9.53 11.98
C PRO A 125 3.19 8.14 12.60
N GLY A 126 2.96 8.06 13.92
CA GLY A 126 2.67 6.81 14.62
C GLY A 126 1.40 6.08 14.12
N LYS A 127 0.46 6.76 13.43
CA LYS A 127 -0.74 6.13 12.85
C LYS A 127 -0.41 5.24 11.64
N GLY A 128 0.65 5.55 10.92
CA GLY A 128 1.12 4.81 9.76
C GLY A 128 1.01 5.56 8.44
N ILE A 129 1.02 4.81 7.34
CA ILE A 129 1.24 5.36 5.99
C ILE A 129 0.23 4.81 4.99
N GLN A 130 0.14 5.45 3.83
CA GLN A 130 -0.68 5.01 2.72
C GLN A 130 0.17 4.82 1.47
N LEU A 131 -0.12 3.76 0.71
CA LEU A 131 0.42 3.51 -0.62
C LEU A 131 -0.72 3.57 -1.64
N THR A 132 -0.67 4.55 -2.53
CA THR A 132 -1.64 4.66 -3.62
C THR A 132 -1.04 4.14 -4.91
N TYR A 133 -1.75 3.24 -5.59
CA TYR A 133 -1.46 2.75 -6.92
C TYR A 133 -2.42 3.39 -7.93
N PHE A 134 -1.88 3.80 -9.07
CA PHE A 134 -2.61 4.51 -10.11
C PHE A 134 -2.67 3.73 -11.42
N ASN A 135 -3.44 4.25 -12.37
CA ASN A 135 -3.44 3.81 -13.76
C ASN A 135 -3.85 2.35 -13.96
N GLY A 136 -4.80 1.85 -13.15
CA GLY A 136 -5.50 0.60 -13.40
C GLY A 136 -6.37 0.66 -14.65
N ASP A 137 -7.24 -0.34 -14.83
CA ASP A 137 -8.10 -0.41 -16.01
C ASP A 137 -9.14 0.71 -16.01
N PHE A 138 -9.47 1.20 -17.21
CA PHE A 138 -10.45 2.27 -17.41
C PHE A 138 -11.80 1.88 -16.83
N CYS A 139 -12.38 2.77 -16.03
CA CYS A 139 -13.70 2.66 -15.44
C CYS A 139 -14.68 3.52 -16.26
N PRO A 140 -15.49 2.94 -17.15
CA PRO A 140 -16.24 3.71 -18.14
C PRO A 140 -17.29 4.64 -17.53
N TYR A 141 -17.93 4.20 -16.44
CA TYR A 141 -19.00 4.95 -15.79
C TYR A 141 -18.50 6.27 -15.19
N HIS A 142 -17.28 6.28 -14.66
CA HIS A 142 -16.67 7.44 -14.02
C HIS A 142 -15.60 8.13 -14.87
N GLN A 143 -15.40 7.66 -16.11
CA GLN A 143 -14.46 8.21 -17.09
C GLN A 143 -13.03 8.42 -16.56
N LYS A 144 -12.57 7.53 -15.69
CA LYS A 144 -11.21 7.56 -15.13
C LYS A 144 -10.65 6.16 -14.95
N ASN A 145 -9.34 6.06 -14.77
CA ASN A 145 -8.70 4.77 -14.49
C ASN A 145 -8.93 4.38 -13.05
N ARG A 146 -9.05 3.07 -12.79
CA ARG A 146 -9.10 2.54 -11.44
C ARG A 146 -7.79 2.84 -10.70
N SER A 147 -7.90 3.00 -9.38
CA SER A 147 -6.77 3.22 -8.48
C SER A 147 -7.05 2.53 -7.14
N LEU A 148 -6.00 2.22 -6.40
CA LEU A 148 -6.09 1.54 -5.10
C LEU A 148 -5.21 2.25 -4.09
N THR A 149 -5.77 2.63 -2.94
CA THR A 149 -5.03 3.06 -1.76
C THR A 149 -4.99 1.96 -0.72
N VAL A 150 -3.79 1.64 -0.24
CA VAL A 150 -3.56 0.70 0.86
C VAL A 150 -3.09 1.49 2.07
N GLU A 151 -3.93 1.61 3.08
CA GLU A 151 -3.59 2.22 4.37
C GLU A 151 -2.93 1.16 5.26
N ILE A 152 -1.66 1.36 5.59
CA ILE A 152 -0.87 0.43 6.39
C ILE A 152 -0.75 1.02 7.78
N VAL A 153 -1.72 0.66 8.62
CA VAL A 153 -1.88 1.20 9.97
C VAL A 153 -0.85 0.57 10.89
N CYS A 154 -0.13 1.38 11.65
CA CYS A 154 0.79 0.88 12.66
C CYS A 154 0.01 0.07 13.70
N GLU A 155 0.40 -1.19 13.85
CA GLU A 155 -0.23 -2.13 14.78
C GLU A 155 0.87 -2.89 15.53
N ASN A 156 0.65 -3.11 16.83
CA ASN A 156 1.61 -3.75 17.70
C ASN A 156 1.80 -5.24 17.32
N ARG A 157 0.75 -5.92 16.84
CA ARG A 157 0.80 -7.34 16.50
C ARG A 157 0.95 -7.60 15.00
N LYS A 158 1.63 -8.70 14.65
CA LYS A 158 1.98 -9.06 13.26
C LYS A 158 0.79 -9.22 12.30
N THR A 159 -0.43 -9.49 12.76
CA THR A 159 -1.62 -9.55 11.90
C THR A 159 -2.91 -9.76 12.70
N VAL A 160 -3.98 -9.06 12.30
CA VAL A 160 -5.39 -9.45 12.54
C VAL A 160 -6.16 -9.17 11.23
N PRO A 161 -6.94 -10.11 10.64
CA PRO A 161 -7.85 -9.76 9.54
C PRO A 161 -9.18 -9.20 10.11
N PRO A 162 -9.94 -8.40 9.32
CA PRO A 162 -9.83 -8.26 7.88
C PRO A 162 -9.28 -6.91 7.45
N ALA A 163 -8.53 -6.91 6.35
CA ALA A 163 -8.48 -5.72 5.54
C ALA A 163 -9.85 -5.56 4.89
N PHE A 164 -10.51 -4.44 5.16
CA PHE A 164 -11.75 -4.09 4.50
C PHE A 164 -11.40 -3.49 3.15
N VAL A 165 -12.10 -3.92 2.10
CA VAL A 165 -12.01 -3.27 0.81
C VAL A 165 -13.26 -2.40 0.63
N GLU A 166 -13.07 -1.11 0.54
CA GLU A 166 -14.16 -0.16 0.29
C GLU A 166 -13.91 0.53 -1.05
N GLU A 167 -14.91 0.58 -1.92
CA GLU A 167 -14.87 1.46 -3.08
C GLU A 167 -15.39 2.84 -2.67
N ARG A 168 -14.49 3.81 -2.47
CA ARG A 168 -14.87 5.20 -2.17
C ARG A 168 -14.63 6.08 -3.39
N GLY A 169 -15.54 7.02 -3.63
CA GLY A 169 -15.28 8.07 -4.59
C GLY A 169 -15.04 7.55 -6.01
N GLU A 170 -15.84 6.56 -6.42
CA GLU A 170 -16.00 6.14 -7.81
C GLU A 170 -14.77 5.43 -8.40
N CYS A 171 -14.72 4.10 -8.50
CA CYS A 171 -13.56 3.36 -9.06
C CYS A 171 -12.20 3.63 -8.39
N HIS A 172 -12.21 4.08 -7.14
CA HIS A 172 -11.05 4.15 -6.27
C HIS A 172 -11.29 3.25 -5.06
N TYR A 173 -10.36 2.34 -4.82
CA TYR A 173 -10.49 1.29 -3.83
C TYR A 173 -9.60 1.60 -2.63
N PHE A 174 -10.05 1.26 -1.43
CA PHE A 174 -9.32 1.44 -0.19
C PHE A 174 -9.17 0.10 0.51
N ILE A 175 -7.95 -0.20 0.96
CA ILE A 175 -7.64 -1.37 1.77
C ILE A 175 -6.97 -0.89 3.05
N THR A 176 -7.58 -1.11 4.21
CA THR A 176 -6.93 -0.82 5.50
C THR A 176 -6.29 -2.08 6.05
N LEU A 177 -4.97 -2.07 6.26
CA LEU A 177 -4.16 -3.21 6.64
C LEU A 177 -3.34 -2.91 7.91
N PRO A 178 -3.84 -3.33 9.10
CA PRO A 178 -3.07 -3.23 10.34
C PRO A 178 -1.82 -4.12 10.28
N HIS A 179 -0.64 -3.53 10.40
CA HIS A 179 0.63 -4.25 10.33
C HIS A 179 1.77 -3.47 11.00
N GLN A 180 2.73 -4.19 11.60
CA GLN A 180 3.90 -3.58 12.26
C GLN A 180 4.78 -2.74 11.33
N ALA A 181 4.81 -3.07 10.05
CA ALA A 181 5.55 -2.28 9.05
C ALA A 181 4.93 -0.90 8.77
N GLY A 182 3.69 -0.69 9.21
CA GLY A 182 3.07 0.64 9.26
C GLY A 182 3.65 1.52 10.36
N CYS A 183 4.45 0.97 11.29
CA CYS A 183 5.07 1.76 12.35
C CYS A 183 6.38 2.40 11.86
N PRO A 184 6.67 3.65 12.28
CA PRO A 184 7.98 4.26 12.13
C PRO A 184 9.13 3.35 12.59
N SER A 185 10.22 3.34 11.83
CA SER A 185 11.39 2.47 12.09
C SER A 185 12.12 2.80 13.40
N THR A 186 11.85 3.97 13.98
CA THR A 186 12.33 4.37 15.31
C THR A 186 11.54 3.75 16.46
N CYS A 187 10.35 3.22 16.19
CA CYS A 187 9.59 2.41 17.13
C CYS A 187 10.08 0.96 17.04
N GLU A 188 10.97 0.58 17.95
CA GLU A 188 11.64 -0.72 17.92
C GLU A 188 10.63 -1.87 17.94
N ILE A 189 10.86 -2.86 17.07
CA ILE A 189 10.13 -4.13 17.11
C ILE A 189 11.02 -5.12 17.87
N SER A 190 10.62 -5.43 19.11
CA SER A 190 11.31 -6.40 19.98
C SER A 190 10.43 -7.63 20.16
N ALA A 191 11.01 -8.83 20.04
CA ALA A 191 10.29 -10.10 20.10
C ALA A 191 9.05 -10.20 19.19
N GLY A 192 9.02 -9.43 18.09
CA GLY A 192 7.87 -9.40 17.18
C GLY A 192 6.70 -8.58 17.71
N GLN A 193 6.93 -7.61 18.60
CA GLN A 193 5.97 -6.65 19.13
C GLN A 193 6.55 -5.23 19.01
N VAL A 194 5.72 -4.27 18.62
CA VAL A 194 6.13 -2.86 18.56
C VAL A 194 6.27 -2.37 19.99
N CYS A 195 7.35 -1.66 20.28
CA CYS A 195 7.66 -1.18 21.64
C CYS A 195 7.71 -2.30 22.70
N GLY A 196 7.97 -3.55 22.27
CA GLY A 196 8.10 -4.71 23.15
C GLY A 196 6.85 -5.04 23.96
N ASP A 197 5.66 -4.64 23.50
CA ASP A 197 4.36 -4.82 24.19
C ASP A 197 4.18 -4.05 25.50
N ASN A 198 5.07 -3.08 25.78
CA ASN A 198 5.02 -2.27 27.01
C ASN A 198 4.60 -0.82 26.73
N GLY A 199 3.98 -0.58 25.57
CA GLY A 199 3.64 0.76 25.12
C GLY A 199 3.14 0.82 23.70
N PHE A 200 3.00 2.05 23.21
CA PHE A 200 2.57 2.35 21.85
C PHE A 200 3.58 3.21 21.10
N CYS A 201 3.59 3.09 19.77
CA CYS A 201 4.36 3.98 18.91
C CYS A 201 3.61 5.30 18.75
N GLY A 202 4.17 6.38 19.28
CA GLY A 202 3.59 7.72 19.20
C GLY A 202 4.56 8.71 18.55
N PHE A 203 4.07 9.92 18.29
CA PHE A 203 4.90 11.03 17.85
C PHE A 203 5.15 12.00 18.99
N ASP A 204 6.42 12.23 19.32
CA ASP A 204 6.82 13.25 20.27
C ASP A 204 6.90 14.61 19.56
N THR A 205 5.99 15.52 19.92
CA THR A 205 5.95 16.87 19.35
C THR A 205 7.08 17.78 19.82
N ASP A 206 7.72 17.47 20.94
CA ASP A 206 8.85 18.26 21.46
C ASP A 206 10.13 17.88 20.71
N THR A 207 10.40 16.59 20.56
CA THR A 207 11.59 16.09 19.85
C THR A 207 11.38 15.90 18.35
N HIS A 208 10.14 16.02 17.87
CA HIS A 208 9.73 15.79 16.48
C HIS A 208 10.16 14.42 15.95
N THR A 209 10.04 13.39 16.79
CA THR A 209 10.42 12.02 16.47
C THR A 209 9.33 11.05 16.87
N ALA A 210 9.13 10.02 16.04
CA ALA A 210 8.34 8.87 16.47
C ALA A 210 9.15 8.03 17.47
N LYS A 211 8.53 7.65 18.58
CA LYS A 211 9.17 6.84 19.63
C LYS A 211 8.14 6.00 20.38
N CYS A 212 8.63 5.08 21.18
CA CYS A 212 7.80 4.30 22.09
C CYS A 212 7.41 5.13 23.31
N PHE A 213 6.13 5.13 23.64
CA PHE A 213 5.56 5.68 24.86
C PHE A 213 5.07 4.54 25.72
N CYS A 214 5.53 4.48 26.97
CA CYS A 214 5.15 3.42 27.89
C CYS A 214 3.67 3.53 28.27
N ASP A 215 3.02 2.38 28.40
CA ASP A 215 1.71 2.31 29.05
C ASP A 215 1.89 2.41 30.58
N ASP A 216 0.85 2.84 31.30
CA ASP A 216 0.89 2.97 32.76
C ASP A 216 1.37 1.67 33.43
N GLY A 217 2.52 1.74 34.12
CA GLY A 217 3.12 0.61 34.84
C GLY A 217 4.44 0.09 34.26
N TRP A 218 4.99 0.72 33.21
CA TRP A 218 6.29 0.40 32.60
C TRP A 218 7.21 1.60 32.44
#